data_AF-A0A3P6R4B7-F1
#
_entry.id   AF-A0A3P6R4B7-F1
#
_cell.length_a   1.000
_cell.length_b   1.000
_cell.length_c   1.000
_cell.angle_alpha   90.00
_cell.angle_beta   90.00
_cell.angle_gamma   90.00
#
_symmetry.space_group_name_H-M   'P 1'
#
loop_
_entity.id
_entity.type
_entity.pdbx_description
1 polymer ?
#
loop_
_entity_poly.entity_id
_entity_poly.type
_entity_poly.pdbx_seq_one_letter_code
_entity_poly.pdbx_strand_id
1 'polypeptide(L)'
;MRILYLLLLVACVNASLFDWEKLNKLRKTLSKLEAHLDVDRLLAIRNRLESHLKAPKLNPQQQALLDQRLKSIKPAKRAKTDSITEVNEESGLSEILYQGDIVLTEEQAEELIEEQRDERERRQAIIPKDYKWPNNRFYFSFYSNTSEATKAIARKGAKFWHDNTCIDMIENSNARARVAIYEGTGCSSNIGHLNRLQNLSLNNPGCTMYWKAAHELAHALGLHHVQARYDRDNYLKLNLKNIPVSFAIYSQTTKFKLFF
;
A
#
# COMPACT_ATOMS: atom_id res chain seq x y z
N MET A 1 16.22 -52.14 -21.08
CA MET A 1 15.04 -51.55 -21.74
C MET A 1 14.18 -50.88 -20.65
N ARG A 2 13.95 -49.57 -20.80
CA ARG A 2 13.03 -48.69 -20.04
C ARG A 2 13.42 -48.38 -18.57
N ILE A 3 14.09 -47.26 -18.28
CA ILE A 3 13.65 -45.84 -18.27
C ILE A 3 12.63 -45.62 -17.12
N LEU A 4 13.04 -45.06 -15.97
CA LEU A 4 13.00 -43.62 -15.63
C LEU A 4 11.55 -43.09 -15.56
N TYR A 5 10.91 -43.11 -14.37
CA TYR A 5 9.78 -42.27 -13.93
C TYR A 5 9.48 -42.72 -12.48
N LEU A 6 9.91 -42.04 -11.42
CA LEU A 6 9.12 -41.02 -10.71
C LEU A 6 9.94 -40.44 -9.52
N LEU A 7 11.10 -39.85 -9.78
CA LEU A 7 11.83 -39.02 -8.81
C LEU A 7 11.72 -37.53 -9.19
N LEU A 8 10.50 -37.00 -9.23
CA LEU A 8 10.25 -35.60 -9.60
C LEU A 8 9.06 -34.96 -8.86
N LEU A 9 8.90 -35.25 -7.57
CA LEU A 9 7.95 -34.53 -6.70
C LEU A 9 8.50 -34.25 -5.29
N VAL A 10 9.78 -33.89 -5.19
CA VAL A 10 10.35 -33.36 -3.94
C VAL A 10 11.20 -32.14 -4.27
N ALA A 11 10.54 -30.98 -4.44
CA ALA A 11 11.07 -29.62 -4.17
C ALA A 11 10.19 -28.55 -4.83
N CYS A 12 8.94 -28.36 -4.38
CA CYS A 12 8.18 -27.11 -4.63
C CYS A 12 6.96 -26.89 -3.70
N VAL A 13 6.72 -27.73 -2.69
CA VAL A 13 5.41 -27.77 -2.00
C VAL A 13 5.43 -27.22 -0.57
N ASN A 14 6.60 -26.96 0.03
CA ASN A 14 6.66 -26.54 1.43
C ASN A 14 6.57 -25.02 1.67
N ALA A 15 6.72 -24.19 0.63
CA ALA A 15 6.49 -22.74 0.75
C ALA A 15 5.03 -22.36 0.45
N SER A 16 4.37 -23.06 -0.48
CA SER A 16 3.01 -22.75 -0.93
C SER A 16 1.91 -23.23 0.03
N LEU A 17 2.09 -24.39 0.69
CA LEU A 17 1.11 -24.89 1.67
C LEU A 17 1.09 -24.06 2.97
N PHE A 18 2.28 -23.66 3.45
CA PHE A 18 2.40 -22.89 4.70
C PHE A 18 1.83 -21.47 4.55
N ASP A 19 1.99 -20.86 3.37
CA ASP A 19 1.44 -19.53 3.09
C ASP A 19 -0.08 -19.59 2.92
N TRP A 20 -0.61 -20.64 2.28
CA TRP A 20 -2.06 -20.78 2.04
C TRP A 20 -2.89 -20.93 3.33
N GLU A 21 -2.41 -21.71 4.31
CA GLU A 21 -3.12 -21.85 5.59
C GLU A 21 -3.12 -20.54 6.40
N LYS A 22 -1.97 -19.84 6.40
CA LYS A 22 -1.84 -18.50 7.00
C LYS A 22 -2.80 -17.50 6.35
N LEU A 23 -2.86 -17.49 5.00
CA LEU A 23 -3.74 -16.59 4.26
C LEU A 23 -5.23 -16.90 4.45
N ASN A 24 -5.61 -18.17 4.55
CA ASN A 24 -7.00 -18.54 4.85
C ASN A 24 -7.42 -18.14 6.27
N LYS A 25 -6.52 -18.29 7.25
CA LYS A 25 -6.77 -17.83 8.61
C LYS A 25 -6.91 -16.31 8.64
N LEU A 26 -6.02 -15.60 7.95
CA LEU A 26 -6.05 -14.14 7.80
C LEU A 26 -7.35 -13.67 7.15
N ARG A 27 -7.73 -14.29 6.02
CA ARG A 27 -9.00 -14.04 5.31
C ARG A 27 -10.19 -14.14 6.26
N LYS A 28 -10.32 -15.26 6.97
CA LYS A 28 -11.43 -15.48 7.93
C LYS A 28 -11.46 -14.45 9.06
N THR A 29 -10.30 -14.03 9.55
CA THR A 29 -10.20 -13.02 10.60
C THR A 29 -10.60 -11.65 10.09
N LEU A 30 -10.03 -11.20 8.97
CA LEU A 30 -10.28 -9.86 8.43
C LEU A 30 -11.69 -9.71 7.87
N SER A 31 -12.26 -10.72 7.21
CA SER A 31 -13.65 -10.67 6.75
C SER A 31 -14.66 -10.49 7.89
N LYS A 32 -14.27 -10.80 9.14
CA LYS A 32 -15.09 -10.57 10.33
C LYS A 32 -14.88 -9.20 10.95
N LEU A 33 -13.69 -8.64 10.83
CA LEU A 33 -13.29 -7.38 11.47
C LEU A 33 -13.49 -6.16 10.56
N GLU A 34 -13.43 -6.35 9.25
CA GLU A 34 -13.46 -5.29 8.24
C GLU A 34 -14.72 -5.35 7.40
N ALA A 35 -15.84 -4.85 7.95
CA ALA A 35 -17.12 -4.79 7.25
C ALA A 35 -17.08 -3.93 5.97
N HIS A 36 -16.04 -3.09 5.82
CA HIS A 36 -15.89 -2.13 4.73
C HIS A 36 -14.81 -2.50 3.72
N LEU A 37 -14.12 -3.63 3.91
CA LEU A 37 -13.15 -4.19 2.95
C LEU A 37 -13.66 -5.50 2.38
N ASP A 38 -13.64 -5.60 1.05
CA ASP A 38 -13.85 -6.86 0.35
C ASP A 38 -12.54 -7.64 0.31
N VAL A 39 -12.29 -8.41 1.38
CA VAL A 39 -11.04 -9.16 1.57
C VAL A 39 -10.79 -10.17 0.45
N ASP A 40 -11.84 -10.77 -0.10
CA ASP A 40 -11.74 -11.77 -1.16
C ASP A 40 -11.26 -11.13 -2.46
N ARG A 41 -11.85 -9.97 -2.79
CA ARG A 41 -11.42 -9.18 -3.93
C ARG A 41 -9.98 -8.68 -3.78
N LEU A 42 -9.60 -8.22 -2.58
CA LEU A 42 -8.23 -7.75 -2.34
C LEU A 42 -7.19 -8.87 -2.44
N LEU A 43 -7.50 -10.06 -1.95
CA LEU A 43 -6.65 -11.25 -2.14
C LEU A 43 -6.52 -11.62 -3.63
N ALA A 44 -7.59 -11.50 -4.40
CA ALA A 44 -7.54 -11.73 -5.84
C ALA A 44 -6.64 -10.71 -6.55
N ILE A 45 -6.78 -9.42 -6.22
CA ILE A 45 -5.92 -8.34 -6.71
C ILE A 45 -4.45 -8.63 -6.37
N ARG A 46 -4.16 -8.95 -5.11
CA ARG A 46 -2.81 -9.30 -4.66
C ARG A 46 -2.22 -10.44 -5.49
N ASN A 47 -2.92 -11.58 -5.58
CA ASN A 47 -2.43 -12.75 -6.30
C ASN A 47 -2.16 -12.44 -7.78
N ARG A 48 -3.01 -11.60 -8.38
CA ARG A 48 -2.81 -11.13 -9.75
C ARG A 48 -1.56 -10.26 -9.88
N LEU A 49 -1.35 -9.31 -8.97
CA LEU A 49 -0.14 -8.50 -8.95
C LEU A 49 1.11 -9.38 -8.74
N GLU A 50 1.12 -10.28 -7.76
CA GLU A 50 2.28 -11.15 -7.48
C GLU A 50 2.60 -12.15 -8.60
N SER A 51 1.63 -12.52 -9.42
CA SER A 51 1.87 -13.39 -10.60
C SER A 51 2.50 -12.64 -11.79
N HIS A 52 2.37 -11.32 -11.85
CA HIS A 52 2.87 -10.49 -12.95
C HIS A 52 4.12 -9.70 -12.56
N LEU A 53 4.12 -9.14 -11.35
CA LEU A 53 5.23 -8.41 -10.76
C LEU A 53 6.23 -9.39 -10.14
N LYS A 54 7.52 -9.04 -10.18
CA LYS A 54 8.57 -9.85 -9.54
C LYS A 54 9.32 -9.00 -8.54
N ALA A 55 9.88 -9.59 -7.49
CA ALA A 55 10.81 -8.88 -6.60
C ALA A 55 12.08 -8.46 -7.37
N PRO A 56 12.67 -7.27 -7.09
CA PRO A 56 13.86 -6.82 -7.79
C PRO A 56 15.04 -7.72 -7.47
N LYS A 57 15.95 -7.86 -8.43
CA LYS A 57 17.26 -8.46 -8.20
C LYS A 57 18.31 -7.38 -8.34
N LEU A 58 19.14 -7.23 -7.31
CA LEU A 58 20.34 -6.41 -7.40
C LEU A 58 21.34 -7.12 -8.31
N ASN A 59 21.97 -6.38 -9.22
CA ASN A 59 23.08 -6.91 -10.00
C ASN A 59 24.34 -7.06 -9.11
N PRO A 60 25.38 -7.79 -9.55
CA PRO A 60 26.57 -8.03 -8.72
C PRO A 60 27.26 -6.76 -8.21
N GLN A 61 27.31 -5.69 -9.02
CA GLN A 61 27.92 -4.42 -8.63
C GLN A 61 27.09 -3.70 -7.55
N GLN A 62 25.76 -3.67 -7.72
CA GLN A 62 24.82 -3.11 -6.75
C GLN A 62 24.87 -3.87 -5.42
N GLN A 63 24.95 -5.20 -5.47
CA GLN A 63 25.07 -6.04 -4.28
C GLN A 63 26.39 -5.76 -3.55
N ALA A 64 27.51 -5.70 -4.27
CA ALA A 64 28.82 -5.39 -3.67
C ALA A 64 28.84 -4.01 -3.01
N LEU A 65 28.24 -2.99 -3.65
CA LEU A 65 28.12 -1.64 -3.09
C LEU A 65 27.24 -1.63 -1.83
N LEU A 66 26.12 -2.36 -1.83
CA LEU A 66 25.26 -2.50 -0.66
C LEU A 66 26.02 -3.16 0.49
N ASP A 67 26.71 -4.28 0.22
CA ASP A 67 27.49 -5.01 1.22
C ASP A 67 28.60 -4.13 1.82
N GLN A 68 29.25 -3.29 1.00
CA GLN A 68 30.23 -2.31 1.50
C GLN A 68 29.58 -1.27 2.41
N ARG A 69 28.43 -0.70 2.04
CA ARG A 69 27.72 0.29 2.87
C ARG A 69 27.28 -0.31 4.21
N LEU A 70 26.75 -1.54 4.19
CA LEU A 70 26.28 -2.22 5.40
C LEU A 70 27.40 -2.43 6.44
N LYS A 71 28.67 -2.57 6.03
CA LYS A 71 29.81 -2.64 6.96
C LYS A 71 29.97 -1.38 7.82
N SER A 72 29.56 -0.22 7.31
CA SER A 72 29.65 1.07 8.01
C SER A 72 28.42 1.41 8.85
N ILE A 73 27.32 0.66 8.68
CA ILE A 73 26.06 0.92 9.38
C ILE A 73 26.03 0.10 10.66
N LYS A 74 25.93 0.77 11.81
CA LYS A 74 25.65 0.10 13.07
C LYS A 74 24.17 -0.27 13.11
N PRO A 75 23.80 -1.53 13.42
CA PRO A 75 22.41 -1.90 13.59
C PRO A 75 21.80 -1.05 14.70
N ALA A 76 20.83 -0.20 14.36
CA ALA A 76 20.01 0.45 15.36
C ALA A 76 19.06 -0.59 15.96
N LYS A 77 18.87 -0.57 17.28
CA LYS A 77 17.75 -1.32 17.87
C LYS A 77 16.48 -0.74 17.28
N ARG A 78 15.64 -1.58 16.67
CA ARG A 78 14.30 -1.18 16.21
C ARG A 78 13.54 -0.72 17.45
N ALA A 79 13.34 0.59 17.60
CA ALA A 79 12.35 1.07 18.54
C ALA A 79 11.00 0.54 18.04
N LYS A 80 10.19 -0.05 18.91
CA LYS A 80 8.79 -0.32 18.57
C LYS A 80 8.17 1.06 18.34
N THR A 81 7.82 1.37 17.09
CA THR A 81 7.11 2.61 16.79
C THR A 81 5.63 2.28 16.62
N ASP A 82 4.81 3.32 16.60
CA ASP A 82 3.43 3.19 16.16
C ASP A 82 3.39 3.59 14.67
N SER A 83 4.20 3.00 13.80
CA SER A 83 4.12 3.32 12.36
C SER A 83 2.86 2.73 11.74
N ILE A 84 2.37 3.31 10.63
CA ILE A 84 1.23 2.73 9.88
C ILE A 84 1.55 1.30 9.45
N THR A 85 2.78 1.07 8.96
CA THR A 85 3.26 -0.25 8.58
C THR A 85 3.17 -1.25 9.72
N GLU A 86 3.59 -0.89 10.94
CA GLU A 86 3.51 -1.79 12.09
C GLU A 86 2.07 -2.07 12.51
N VAL A 87 1.20 -1.07 12.52
CA VAL A 87 -0.24 -1.24 12.82
C VAL A 87 -0.89 -2.20 11.82
N ASN A 88 -0.56 -2.06 10.53
CA ASN A 88 -1.11 -2.91 9.48
C ASN A 88 -0.46 -4.30 9.44
N GLU A 89 0.81 -4.43 9.84
CA GLU A 89 1.47 -5.73 10.02
C GLU A 89 0.83 -6.51 11.18
N GLU A 90 0.59 -5.86 12.32
CA GLU A 90 -0.02 -6.48 13.51
C GLU A 90 -1.47 -6.93 13.24
N SER A 91 -2.22 -6.19 12.42
CA SER A 91 -3.57 -6.60 11.96
C SER A 91 -3.55 -7.57 10.78
N GLY A 92 -2.40 -7.76 10.14
CA GLY A 92 -2.22 -8.58 8.94
C GLY A 92 -2.78 -7.96 7.66
N LEU A 93 -3.24 -6.70 7.70
CA LEU A 93 -3.63 -5.94 6.51
C LEU A 93 -2.46 -5.73 5.55
N SER A 94 -1.23 -5.62 6.06
CA SER A 94 -0.02 -5.47 5.25
C SER A 94 0.21 -6.61 4.26
N GLU A 95 -0.36 -7.80 4.53
CA GLU A 95 -0.26 -8.95 3.64
C GLU A 95 -1.29 -8.92 2.50
N ILE A 96 -2.28 -8.02 2.54
CA ILE A 96 -3.38 -7.99 1.56
C ILE A 96 -3.40 -6.67 0.79
N LEU A 97 -3.09 -5.57 1.46
CA LEU A 97 -3.11 -4.25 0.86
C LEU A 97 -1.87 -3.99 0.01
N TYR A 98 -2.04 -3.24 -1.07
CA TYR A 98 -0.93 -2.83 -1.91
C TYR A 98 -0.02 -1.89 -1.12
N GLN A 99 1.28 -2.18 -1.10
CA GLN A 99 2.29 -1.44 -0.31
C GLN A 99 1.97 -1.29 1.18
N GLY A 100 1.06 -2.10 1.73
CA GLY A 100 0.77 -2.19 3.16
C GLY A 100 -0.48 -1.45 3.64
N ASP A 101 -0.93 -0.40 2.94
CA ASP A 101 -2.04 0.48 3.36
C ASP A 101 -2.91 1.01 2.20
N ILE A 102 -2.59 0.67 0.95
CA ILE A 102 -3.36 1.14 -0.22
C ILE A 102 -4.37 0.07 -0.65
N VAL A 103 -5.64 0.47 -0.69
CA VAL A 103 -6.76 -0.33 -1.20
C VAL A 103 -6.94 -0.04 -2.70
N LEU A 104 -6.41 -0.91 -3.57
CA LEU A 104 -6.56 -0.77 -5.02
C LEU A 104 -7.93 -1.23 -5.53
N THR A 105 -8.38 -0.64 -6.63
CA THR A 105 -9.40 -1.25 -7.50
C THR A 105 -8.77 -2.29 -8.42
N GLU A 106 -9.59 -3.13 -9.05
CA GLU A 106 -9.11 -4.06 -10.09
C GLU A 106 -8.51 -3.31 -11.28
N GLU A 107 -9.16 -2.25 -11.73
CA GLU A 107 -8.69 -1.38 -12.82
C GLU A 107 -7.30 -0.80 -12.48
N GLN A 108 -7.13 -0.23 -11.29
CA GLN A 108 -5.83 0.29 -10.85
C GLN A 108 -4.76 -0.81 -10.79
N ALA A 109 -5.13 -2.03 -10.38
CA ALA A 109 -4.19 -3.15 -10.38
C ALA A 109 -3.80 -3.61 -11.80
N GLU A 110 -4.75 -3.57 -12.75
CA GLU A 110 -4.49 -3.82 -14.17
C GLU A 110 -3.55 -2.79 -14.77
N GLU A 111 -3.81 -1.50 -14.52
CA GLU A 111 -2.94 -0.40 -14.94
C GLU A 111 -1.51 -0.61 -14.42
N LEU A 112 -1.34 -0.94 -13.13
CA LEU A 112 -0.02 -1.21 -12.55
C LEU A 112 0.74 -2.36 -13.26
N ILE A 113 0.02 -3.38 -13.74
CA ILE A 113 0.57 -4.54 -14.46
C ILE A 113 0.92 -4.16 -15.90
N GLU A 114 0.03 -3.48 -16.60
CA GLU A 114 0.25 -3.02 -17.97
C GLU A 114 1.42 -2.05 -18.05
N GLU A 115 1.49 -1.11 -17.12
CA GLU A 115 2.56 -0.14 -17.02
C GLU A 115 3.92 -0.77 -16.67
N GLN A 116 4.00 -2.00 -16.18
CA GLN A 116 5.28 -2.71 -16.02
C GLN A 116 5.83 -3.19 -17.38
N ARG A 117 4.97 -3.32 -18.39
CA ARG A 117 5.32 -3.77 -19.75
C ARG A 117 5.71 -2.61 -20.66
N ASP A 118 5.45 -1.38 -20.24
CA ASP A 118 5.69 -0.14 -20.98
C ASP A 118 6.89 0.64 -20.37
N GLU A 119 7.61 1.41 -21.19
CA GLU A 119 8.80 2.17 -20.77
C GLU A 119 8.47 3.57 -20.19
N ARG A 120 7.18 3.91 -20.02
CA ARG A 120 6.69 5.25 -19.64
C ARG A 120 7.00 5.67 -18.19
N GLU A 121 7.55 6.88 -18.00
CA GLU A 121 7.97 7.48 -16.72
C GLU A 121 6.86 7.70 -15.66
N ARG A 122 6.92 7.02 -14.48
CA ARG A 122 5.99 7.27 -13.35
C ARG A 122 6.45 8.36 -12.40
N ARG A 123 5.49 9.13 -11.86
CA ARG A 123 5.67 10.15 -10.80
C ARG A 123 5.06 9.64 -9.48
N GLN A 124 5.21 10.39 -8.39
CA GLN A 124 4.65 10.03 -7.08
C GLN A 124 3.11 9.99 -7.06
N ALA A 125 2.44 10.75 -7.92
CA ALA A 125 0.98 10.81 -7.99
C ALA A 125 0.44 9.89 -9.09
N ILE A 126 -0.77 9.35 -8.91
CA ILE A 126 -1.49 8.56 -9.92
C ILE A 126 -1.80 9.42 -11.18
N ILE A 127 -1.57 8.89 -12.38
CA ILE A 127 -1.49 9.67 -13.64
C ILE A 127 -2.68 9.52 -14.63
N PRO A 128 -3.72 8.67 -14.45
CA PRO A 128 -4.95 8.88 -15.19
C PRO A 128 -5.62 10.18 -14.73
N LYS A 129 -6.07 11.01 -15.67
CA LYS A 129 -6.77 12.29 -15.39
C LYS A 129 -8.05 12.07 -14.57
N ASP A 130 -8.61 10.86 -14.61
CA ASP A 130 -9.92 10.55 -14.05
C ASP A 130 -9.91 10.25 -12.54
N TYR A 131 -8.73 9.98 -11.96
CA TYR A 131 -8.59 9.76 -10.51
C TYR A 131 -8.30 11.04 -9.71
N LYS A 132 -8.37 12.22 -10.34
CA LYS A 132 -8.22 13.50 -9.64
C LYS A 132 -9.56 13.97 -9.08
N TRP A 133 -9.51 14.59 -7.90
CA TRP A 133 -10.67 15.27 -7.34
C TRP A 133 -11.04 16.49 -8.18
N PRO A 134 -12.30 16.61 -8.63
CA PRO A 134 -12.71 17.70 -9.50
C PRO A 134 -12.65 19.05 -8.76
N ASN A 135 -12.22 20.09 -9.47
CA ASN A 135 -12.17 21.48 -8.98
C ASN A 135 -11.33 21.65 -7.69
N ASN A 136 -10.33 20.79 -7.46
CA ASN A 136 -9.55 20.74 -6.22
C ASN A 136 -10.40 20.59 -4.95
N ARG A 137 -11.61 20.02 -5.05
CA ARG A 137 -12.51 19.80 -3.92
C ARG A 137 -12.49 18.36 -3.49
N PHE A 138 -11.97 18.13 -2.29
CA PHE A 138 -11.93 16.83 -1.65
C PHE A 138 -13.05 16.74 -0.62
N TYR A 139 -14.02 15.87 -0.84
CA TYR A 139 -15.13 15.68 0.09
C TYR A 139 -14.85 14.51 1.03
N PHE A 140 -15.02 14.72 2.33
CA PHE A 140 -14.95 13.65 3.32
C PHE A 140 -16.14 13.70 4.29
N SER A 141 -16.35 12.60 5.00
CA SER A 141 -17.41 12.44 6.00
C SER A 141 -17.02 11.36 6.98
N PHE A 142 -17.86 11.13 7.99
CA PHE A 142 -17.64 10.11 9.01
C PHE A 142 -18.80 9.13 9.05
N TYR A 143 -18.50 7.85 9.25
CA TYR A 143 -19.52 6.87 9.65
C TYR A 143 -20.05 7.22 11.04
N SER A 144 -21.32 6.87 11.30
CA SER A 144 -22.03 7.25 12.53
C SER A 144 -21.36 6.73 13.81
N ASN A 145 -20.71 5.58 13.74
CA ASN A 145 -20.01 4.93 14.84
C ASN A 145 -18.55 5.41 15.04
N THR A 146 -18.07 6.38 14.26
CA THR A 146 -16.70 6.92 14.41
C THR A 146 -16.61 7.76 15.68
N SER A 147 -15.64 7.49 16.55
CA SER A 147 -15.43 8.27 17.78
C SER A 147 -15.08 9.74 17.50
N GLU A 148 -15.42 10.64 18.43
CA GLU A 148 -15.05 12.06 18.32
C GLU A 148 -13.54 12.28 18.33
N ALA A 149 -12.78 11.42 19.01
CA ALA A 149 -11.31 11.46 18.99
C ALA A 149 -10.77 11.23 17.57
N THR A 150 -11.26 10.20 16.89
CA THR A 150 -10.87 9.90 15.50
C THR A 150 -11.34 10.99 14.54
N LYS A 151 -12.55 11.52 14.70
CA LYS A 151 -13.02 12.68 13.92
C LYS A 151 -12.13 13.89 14.08
N ALA A 152 -11.72 14.22 15.31
CA ALA A 152 -10.85 15.35 15.60
C ALA A 152 -9.47 15.19 14.93
N ILE A 153 -8.89 13.99 14.96
CA ILE A 153 -7.61 13.67 14.31
C ILE A 153 -7.72 13.73 12.79
N ALA A 154 -8.78 13.17 12.21
CA ALA A 154 -9.05 13.25 10.78
C ALA A 154 -9.22 14.71 10.30
N ARG A 155 -9.98 15.53 11.03
CA ARG A 155 -10.14 16.96 10.75
C ARG A 155 -8.79 17.70 10.82
N LYS A 156 -7.91 17.37 11.75
CA LYS A 156 -6.54 17.94 11.80
C LYS A 156 -5.71 17.53 10.57
N GLY A 157 -5.78 16.27 10.15
CA GLY A 157 -5.10 15.80 8.92
C GLY A 157 -5.64 16.50 7.67
N ALA A 158 -6.97 16.67 7.57
CA ALA A 158 -7.60 17.42 6.49
C ALA A 158 -7.18 18.89 6.51
N LYS A 159 -7.18 19.52 7.68
CA LYS A 159 -6.73 20.91 7.84
C LYS A 159 -5.28 21.10 7.39
N PHE A 160 -4.38 20.16 7.69
CA PHE A 160 -3.00 20.21 7.22
C PHE A 160 -2.92 20.33 5.69
N TRP A 161 -3.66 19.49 4.95
CA TRP A 161 -3.68 19.58 3.48
C TRP A 161 -4.33 20.88 2.98
N HIS A 162 -5.43 21.30 3.61
CA HIS A 162 -6.11 22.54 3.26
C HIS A 162 -5.23 23.79 3.45
N ASP A 163 -4.49 23.86 4.56
CA ASP A 163 -3.65 25.02 4.89
C ASP A 163 -2.38 25.11 4.03
N ASN A 164 -1.90 23.97 3.51
CA ASN A 164 -0.59 23.88 2.84
C ASN A 164 -0.68 23.61 1.34
N THR A 165 -1.89 23.54 0.77
CA THR A 165 -2.13 23.31 -0.65
C THR A 165 -3.31 24.14 -1.15
N CYS A 166 -3.61 24.07 -2.45
CA CYS A 166 -4.80 24.68 -3.03
C CYS A 166 -6.05 23.78 -2.99
N ILE A 167 -6.05 22.74 -2.15
CA ILE A 167 -7.12 21.74 -2.07
C ILE A 167 -8.14 22.15 -1.00
N ASP A 168 -9.40 22.23 -1.39
CA ASP A 168 -10.51 22.46 -0.48
C ASP A 168 -10.91 21.13 0.17
N MET A 169 -10.55 20.95 1.44
CA MET A 169 -10.91 19.77 2.22
C MET A 169 -12.27 20.01 2.90
N ILE A 170 -13.33 19.41 2.37
CA ILE A 170 -14.71 19.74 2.73
C ILE A 170 -15.38 18.56 3.45
N GLU A 171 -15.76 18.75 4.71
CA GLU A 171 -16.59 17.79 5.43
C GLU A 171 -18.05 17.90 4.94
N ASN A 172 -18.53 16.92 4.18
CA ASN A 172 -19.88 16.88 3.64
C ASN A 172 -20.40 15.45 3.49
N SER A 173 -21.30 15.04 4.39
CA SER A 173 -21.95 13.72 4.36
C SER A 173 -22.94 13.53 3.20
N ASN A 174 -23.39 14.61 2.56
CA ASN A 174 -24.33 14.57 1.43
C ASN A 174 -23.63 14.51 0.06
N ALA A 175 -22.32 14.72 0.00
CA ALA A 175 -21.56 14.63 -1.25
C ALA A 175 -21.60 13.19 -1.79
N ARG A 176 -22.03 12.98 -3.04
CA ARG A 176 -22.16 11.63 -3.64
C ARG A 176 -20.82 10.89 -3.69
N ALA A 177 -19.79 11.54 -4.24
CA ALA A 177 -18.43 11.03 -4.23
C ALA A 177 -17.66 11.70 -3.08
N ARG A 178 -17.23 10.90 -2.11
CA ARG A 178 -16.58 11.36 -0.88
C ARG A 178 -15.81 10.22 -0.22
N VAL A 179 -14.86 10.58 0.64
CA VAL A 179 -14.19 9.66 1.53
C VAL A 179 -14.97 9.53 2.83
N ALA A 180 -15.45 8.33 3.16
CA ALA A 180 -16.12 8.02 4.42
C ALA A 180 -15.12 7.40 5.40
N ILE A 181 -14.80 8.15 6.45
CA ILE A 181 -13.81 7.78 7.46
C ILE A 181 -14.50 6.95 8.55
N TYR A 182 -13.87 5.86 8.96
CA TYR A 182 -14.34 4.99 10.05
C TYR A 182 -13.18 4.46 10.90
N GLU A 183 -13.51 3.90 12.08
CA GLU A 183 -12.56 3.19 12.93
C GLU A 183 -12.53 1.70 12.54
N GLY A 184 -11.50 1.29 11.79
CA GLY A 184 -11.25 -0.11 11.43
C GLY A 184 -10.04 -0.72 12.14
N THR A 185 -9.53 -1.83 11.62
CA THR A 185 -8.46 -2.65 12.20
C THR A 185 -7.06 -2.08 11.93
N GLY A 186 -6.87 -1.30 10.86
CA GLY A 186 -5.61 -0.63 10.53
C GLY A 186 -5.76 0.80 10.01
N CYS A 187 -4.70 1.35 9.42
CA CYS A 187 -4.75 2.61 8.69
C CYS A 187 -4.73 2.29 7.19
N SER A 188 -5.73 2.71 6.43
CA SER A 188 -5.72 2.46 4.99
C SER A 188 -6.65 3.39 4.22
N SER A 189 -6.37 3.56 2.94
CA SER A 189 -7.24 4.30 2.04
C SER A 189 -7.21 3.75 0.61
N ASN A 190 -8.27 4.03 -0.13
CA ASN A 190 -8.19 3.96 -1.58
C ASN A 190 -7.25 5.04 -2.13
N ILE A 191 -6.68 4.80 -3.31
CA ILE A 191 -5.85 5.81 -3.99
C ILE A 191 -6.65 6.61 -5.03
N GLY A 192 -6.61 7.93 -4.91
CA GLY A 192 -7.29 8.86 -5.82
C GLY A 192 -8.82 8.92 -5.66
N HIS A 193 -9.47 9.67 -6.54
CA HIS A 193 -10.91 9.86 -6.61
C HIS A 193 -11.59 8.74 -7.41
N LEU A 194 -12.45 7.94 -6.77
CA LEU A 194 -13.13 6.81 -7.40
C LEU A 194 -14.53 7.15 -7.96
N ASN A 195 -14.92 8.44 -7.97
CA ASN A 195 -16.25 8.90 -8.39
C ASN A 195 -17.44 8.22 -7.68
N ARG A 196 -17.22 7.79 -6.43
CA ARG A 196 -18.20 7.12 -5.55
C ARG A 196 -17.85 7.37 -4.08
N LEU A 197 -18.67 6.87 -3.17
CA LEU A 197 -18.26 6.75 -1.77
C LEU A 197 -17.11 5.73 -1.68
N GLN A 198 -15.98 6.16 -1.11
CA GLN A 198 -14.80 5.33 -0.87
C GLN A 198 -14.42 5.41 0.61
N ASN A 199 -13.80 4.36 1.15
CA ASN A 199 -13.58 4.25 2.59
C ASN A 199 -12.14 4.59 2.96
N LEU A 200 -11.97 5.14 4.15
CA LEU A 200 -10.67 5.38 4.78
C LEU A 200 -10.74 4.89 6.22
N SER A 201 -9.88 3.93 6.55
CA SER A 201 -9.80 3.33 7.87
C SER A 201 -8.76 4.06 8.72
N LEU A 202 -9.14 4.44 9.94
CA LEU A 202 -8.22 4.91 10.97
C LEU A 202 -8.44 4.08 12.23
N ASN A 203 -7.59 3.08 12.44
CA ASN A 203 -7.58 2.31 13.68
C ASN A 203 -7.41 3.21 14.91
N ASN A 204 -8.08 2.84 15.98
CA ASN A 204 -7.89 3.41 17.31
C ASN A 204 -7.55 2.24 18.25
N PRO A 205 -6.38 2.21 18.90
CA PRO A 205 -5.43 3.33 19.10
C PRO A 205 -4.34 3.53 18.03
N GLY A 206 -4.24 2.67 17.02
CA GLY A 206 -3.11 2.61 16.10
C GLY A 206 -2.92 3.81 15.16
N CYS A 207 -3.97 4.53 14.79
CA CYS A 207 -3.95 5.63 13.79
C CYS A 207 -4.37 6.97 14.39
N THR A 208 -4.11 7.18 15.69
CA THR A 208 -4.59 8.32 16.48
C THR A 208 -3.78 9.62 16.32
N MET A 209 -2.76 9.63 15.46
CA MET A 209 -1.94 10.82 15.20
C MET A 209 -2.39 11.50 13.91
N TYR A 210 -2.48 12.84 13.91
CA TYR A 210 -2.98 13.59 12.75
C TYR A 210 -2.17 13.37 11.48
N TRP A 211 -0.86 13.10 11.59
CA TRP A 211 0.00 12.84 10.45
C TRP A 211 -0.33 11.49 9.79
N LYS A 212 -0.87 10.52 10.52
CA LYS A 212 -1.37 9.25 9.95
C LYS A 212 -2.65 9.49 9.18
N ALA A 213 -3.58 10.27 9.74
CA ALA A 213 -4.76 10.69 9.00
C ALA A 213 -4.39 11.51 7.75
N ALA A 214 -3.40 12.40 7.84
CA ALA A 214 -2.90 13.15 6.68
C ALA A 214 -2.29 12.22 5.63
N HIS A 215 -1.55 11.18 6.03
CA HIS A 215 -1.02 10.15 5.12
C HIS A 215 -2.13 9.39 4.39
N GLU A 216 -3.14 8.90 5.10
CA GLU A 216 -4.26 8.18 4.45
C GLU A 216 -5.09 9.11 3.55
N LEU A 217 -5.27 10.37 3.94
CA LEU A 217 -5.89 11.38 3.06
C LEU A 217 -5.03 11.65 1.82
N ALA A 218 -3.70 11.57 1.93
CA ALA A 218 -2.78 11.71 0.80
C ALA A 218 -2.98 10.59 -0.23
N HIS A 219 -3.20 9.36 0.22
CA HIS A 219 -3.59 8.26 -0.66
C HIS A 219 -4.89 8.58 -1.38
N ALA A 220 -5.94 8.98 -0.67
CA ALA A 220 -7.20 9.38 -1.30
C ALA A 220 -7.06 10.57 -2.27
N LEU A 221 -6.07 11.45 -2.06
CA LEU A 221 -5.71 12.53 -2.99
C LEU A 221 -4.94 12.04 -4.23
N GLY A 222 -4.48 10.80 -4.23
CA GLY A 222 -3.80 10.15 -5.36
C GLY A 222 -2.29 10.02 -5.19
N LEU A 223 -1.75 10.20 -3.98
CA LEU A 223 -0.31 10.07 -3.73
C LEU A 223 0.05 8.63 -3.38
N HIS A 224 0.97 8.06 -4.14
CA HIS A 224 1.69 6.86 -3.73
C HIS A 224 2.78 7.21 -2.73
N HIS A 225 3.32 6.18 -2.12
CA HIS A 225 4.49 6.27 -1.27
C HIS A 225 5.72 6.85 -1.98
N VAL A 226 6.44 7.74 -1.28
CA VAL A 226 7.67 8.37 -1.79
C VAL A 226 8.78 7.36 -2.11
N GLN A 227 8.94 6.30 -1.31
CA GLN A 227 9.91 5.25 -1.59
C GLN A 227 9.55 4.44 -2.84
N ALA A 228 8.33 4.59 -3.37
CA ALA A 228 7.94 3.99 -4.63
C ALA A 228 8.24 4.91 -5.81
N ARG A 229 8.92 6.06 -5.67
CA ARG A 229 9.26 6.92 -6.81
C ARG A 229 10.22 6.26 -7.81
N TYR A 230 10.16 6.72 -9.05
CA TYR A 230 11.03 6.29 -10.15
C TYR A 230 12.53 6.43 -9.89
N ASP A 231 12.90 7.55 -9.29
CA ASP A 231 14.26 7.95 -9.02
C ASP A 231 14.73 7.45 -7.66
N ARG A 232 13.95 6.61 -6.96
CA ARG A 232 14.28 6.17 -5.60
C ARG A 232 15.67 5.55 -5.52
N ASP A 233 16.12 4.85 -6.56
CA ASP A 233 17.39 4.12 -6.53
C ASP A 233 18.61 5.06 -6.60
N ASN A 234 18.39 6.35 -6.90
CA ASN A 234 19.39 7.40 -6.77
C ASN A 234 19.61 7.82 -5.31
N TYR A 235 18.60 7.66 -4.45
CA TYR A 235 18.62 8.14 -3.05
C TYR A 235 18.64 7.00 -2.02
N LEU A 236 17.99 5.88 -2.33
CA LEU A 236 17.80 4.73 -1.44
C LEU A 236 18.51 3.50 -1.97
N LYS A 237 19.03 2.68 -1.06
CA LYS A 237 19.52 1.33 -1.36
C LYS A 237 18.75 0.34 -0.50
N LEU A 238 17.98 -0.53 -1.15
CA LEU A 238 17.15 -1.51 -0.47
C LEU A 238 17.98 -2.75 -0.12
N ASN A 239 18.03 -3.11 1.15
CA ASN A 239 18.50 -4.43 1.57
C ASN A 239 17.33 -5.42 1.49
N LEU A 240 17.16 -6.06 0.34
CA LEU A 240 16.06 -6.98 0.07
C LEU A 240 16.04 -8.21 1.01
N LYS A 241 17.16 -8.53 1.67
CA LYS A 241 17.20 -9.60 2.69
C LYS A 241 16.39 -9.27 3.94
N ASN A 242 16.14 -7.98 4.19
CA ASN A 242 15.43 -7.49 5.38
C ASN A 242 13.98 -7.08 5.06
N ILE A 243 13.49 -7.34 3.85
CA ILE A 243 12.16 -6.93 3.39
C ILE A 243 11.36 -8.20 3.09
N PRO A 244 10.12 -8.35 3.61
CA PRO A 244 9.25 -9.45 3.23
C PRO A 244 9.05 -9.50 1.71
N VAL A 245 8.92 -10.71 1.15
CA VAL A 245 8.84 -10.88 -0.32
C VAL A 245 7.65 -10.13 -0.92
N SER A 246 6.50 -10.11 -0.26
CA SER A 246 5.29 -9.36 -0.68
C SER A 246 5.58 -7.86 -0.83
N PHE A 247 6.23 -7.24 0.15
CA PHE A 247 6.68 -5.84 0.06
C PHE A 247 7.74 -5.62 -1.02
N ALA A 248 8.67 -6.56 -1.19
CA ALA A 248 9.71 -6.47 -2.20
C ALA A 248 9.13 -6.49 -3.62
N ILE A 249 8.07 -7.28 -3.88
CA ILE A 249 7.38 -7.31 -5.17
C ILE A 249 6.86 -5.91 -5.56
N TYR A 250 6.25 -5.20 -4.61
CA TYR A 250 5.71 -3.86 -4.87
C TYR A 250 6.78 -2.78 -5.05
N SER A 251 8.02 -3.03 -4.60
CA SER A 251 9.15 -2.10 -4.81
C SER A 251 9.62 -2.01 -6.27
N GLN A 252 9.23 -2.95 -7.16
CA GLN A 252 9.57 -2.91 -8.60
C GLN A 252 8.61 -2.09 -9.45
N THR A 253 7.52 -1.60 -8.88
CA THR A 253 6.55 -0.82 -9.65
C THR A 253 7.13 0.50 -10.20
N THR A 254 8.42 0.79 -9.95
CA THR A 254 9.13 1.96 -10.46
C THR A 254 10.59 1.72 -10.89
N LYS A 255 10.86 1.75 -12.20
CA LYS A 255 12.19 1.84 -12.84
C LYS A 255 12.09 2.75 -14.08
N PHE A 256 12.85 3.84 -14.16
CA PHE A 256 12.74 4.83 -15.27
C PHE A 256 14.08 5.49 -15.64
N LYS A 257 14.18 5.98 -16.88
CA LYS A 257 15.38 6.54 -17.51
C LYS A 257 15.06 7.92 -18.10
N LEU A 258 15.83 8.94 -17.67
CA LEU A 258 15.72 10.36 -18.04
C LEU A 258 15.59 10.61 -19.55
N PHE A 259 14.71 11.54 -19.93
CA PHE A 259 15.04 12.59 -20.89
C PHE A 259 14.53 13.97 -20.45
N PHE A 260 15.51 14.89 -20.31
CA PHE A 260 15.52 16.35 -20.13
C PHE A 260 14.35 17.06 -19.41
#